data_AF-A0A7V7PMA0-F1
#
_entry.id   AF-A0A7V7PMA0-F1
#
_cell.length_a   1.000
_cell.length_b   1.000
_cell.length_c   1.000
_cell.angle_alpha   90.00
_cell.angle_beta   90.00
_cell.angle_gamma   90.00
#
_symmetry.space_group_name_H-M   'P 1'
#
loop_
_entity.id
_entity.type
_entity.pdbx_description
1 polymer ?
#
loop_
_entity_poly.entity_id
_entity_poly.type
_entity_poly.pdbx_seq_one_letter_code
_entity_poly.pdbx_strand_id
1 'polypeptide(L)'
;MTSFQRLVRFLLWFVLFGSIFTAVLGAFVAAFGGILGMDGLRSAGAFVAGGSAATFFFVILSPLGEIVVGFLMAADSTAKKKSADARR
;
A
#
# COMPACT_ATOMS: atom_id res chain seq x y z
N MET A 1 16.91 0.89 17.09
CA MET A 1 16.00 1.52 16.11
C MET A 1 15.75 2.96 16.54
N THR A 2 16.32 3.92 15.83
CA THR A 2 16.13 5.35 16.09
C THR A 2 14.67 5.74 15.80
N SER A 3 14.15 6.75 16.50
CA SER A 3 12.76 7.24 16.34
C SER A 3 12.44 7.61 14.89
N PHE A 4 13.44 8.09 14.15
CA PHE A 4 13.39 8.39 12.72
C PHE A 4 13.05 7.17 11.85
N GLN A 5 13.66 6.00 12.11
CA GLN A 5 13.35 4.78 11.36
C GLN A 5 11.91 4.30 11.59
N ARG A 6 11.36 4.49 12.80
CA ARG A 6 9.96 4.13 13.09
C ARG A 6 8.99 5.05 12.35
N LEU A 7 9.28 6.35 12.30
CA LEU A 7 8.48 7.33 11.57
C LEU A 7 8.46 7.05 10.08
N VAL A 8 9.63 6.85 9.47
CA VAL A 8 9.75 6.52 8.03
C VAL A 8 9.03 5.21 7.72
N ARG A 9 9.15 4.20 8.59
CA ARG A 9 8.43 2.92 8.44
C ARG A 9 6.92 3.11 8.51
N PHE A 10 6.42 3.91 9.45
CA PHE A 10 5.00 4.21 9.57
C PHE A 10 4.50 4.95 8.32
N LEU A 11 5.24 5.94 7.84
CA LEU A 11 4.90 6.71 6.65
C LEU A 11 4.84 5.84 5.39
N LEU A 12 5.86 4.99 5.18
CA LEU A 12 5.90 4.06 4.05
C LEU A 12 4.74 3.07 4.09
N TRP A 13 4.49 2.50 5.26
CA TRP A 13 3.37 1.56 5.44
C TRP A 13 2.03 2.26 5.21
N PHE A 14 1.86 3.48 5.71
CA PHE A 14 0.66 4.28 5.51
C PHE A 14 0.45 4.66 4.04
N VAL A 15 1.50 5.01 3.31
CA VAL A 15 1.43 5.34 1.87
C VAL A 15 1.11 4.09 1.05
N LEU A 16 1.73 2.95 1.34
CA LEU A 16 1.45 1.68 0.65
C LEU A 16 0.02 1.20 0.92
N PHE A 17 -0.39 1.19 2.17
CA PHE A 17 -1.74 0.76 2.54
C PHE A 17 -2.80 1.74 2.02
N GLY A 18 -2.52 3.04 2.13
CA GLY A 18 -3.39 4.12 1.63
C GLY A 18 -3.54 4.07 0.12
N SER A 19 -2.48 3.83 -0.63
CA SER A 19 -2.55 3.72 -2.10
C SER A 19 -3.37 2.51 -2.56
N ILE A 20 -3.19 1.33 -1.94
CA ILE A 20 -4.03 0.16 -2.25
C ILE A 20 -5.49 0.43 -1.90
N PHE A 21 -5.76 0.98 -0.72
CA PHE A 21 -7.12 1.25 -0.27
C PHE A 21 -7.83 2.24 -1.20
N THR A 22 -7.12 3.31 -1.59
CA THR A 22 -7.63 4.31 -2.54
C THR A 22 -7.84 3.70 -3.93
N ALA A 23 -6.98 2.76 -4.34
CA ALA A 23 -7.11 2.06 -5.62
C ALA A 23 -8.38 1.21 -5.67
N VAL A 24 -8.63 0.45 -4.60
CA VAL A 24 -9.83 -0.39 -4.47
C VAL A 24 -11.08 0.48 -4.45
N LEU A 25 -11.11 1.56 -3.66
CA LEU A 25 -12.23 2.50 -3.65
C LEU A 25 -12.49 3.13 -5.02
N GLY A 26 -11.43 3.58 -5.70
CA GLY A 26 -11.55 4.12 -7.06
C GLY A 26 -12.12 3.09 -8.04
N ALA A 27 -11.70 1.82 -7.94
CA ALA A 27 -12.20 0.75 -8.78
C ALA A 27 -13.69 0.45 -8.51
N PHE A 28 -14.12 0.49 -7.25
CA PHE A 28 -15.54 0.39 -6.89
C PHE A 28 -16.35 1.56 -7.47
N VAL A 29 -15.88 2.80 -7.30
CA VAL A 29 -16.56 3.98 -7.88
C VAL A 29 -16.63 3.88 -9.40
N ALA A 30 -15.57 3.39 -10.04
CA ALA A 30 -15.55 3.18 -11.49
C ALA A 30 -16.56 2.12 -11.94
N ALA A 31 -16.63 1.00 -11.21
CA ALA A 31 -17.54 -0.10 -11.48
C ALA A 31 -19.01 0.32 -11.31
N PHE A 32 -19.34 0.99 -10.19
CA PHE A 32 -20.68 1.52 -9.96
C PHE A 32 -21.03 2.64 -10.95
N GLY A 33 -20.09 3.52 -11.29
CA GLY A 33 -20.27 4.54 -12.33
C GLY A 33 -20.58 3.93 -13.69
N GLY A 34 -19.92 2.81 -14.03
CA GLY A 34 -20.22 2.04 -15.25
C GLY A 34 -21.59 1.37 -15.23
N ILE A 35 -22.01 0.81 -14.09
CA ILE A 35 -23.33 0.16 -13.93
C ILE A 35 -24.46 1.19 -14.03
N LEU A 36 -24.26 2.40 -13.49
CA LEU A 36 -25.26 3.48 -13.50
C LEU A 36 -25.24 4.32 -14.79
N GLY A 37 -24.36 4.01 -15.76
CA GLY A 37 -24.22 4.79 -17.00
C GLY A 37 -23.68 6.21 -16.78
N MET A 38 -23.03 6.47 -15.64
CA MET A 38 -22.47 7.77 -15.29
C MET A 38 -21.00 7.82 -15.69
N ASP A 39 -20.73 8.21 -16.94
CA ASP A 39 -19.38 8.26 -17.51
C ASP A 39 -18.40 9.13 -16.70
N GLY A 40 -18.90 10.20 -16.08
CA GLY A 40 -18.12 11.06 -15.19
C GLY A 40 -17.59 10.33 -13.94
N LEU A 41 -18.44 9.57 -13.26
CA LEU A 41 -18.03 8.77 -12.09
C LEU A 41 -17.11 7.61 -12.51
N ARG A 42 -17.39 7.00 -13.66
CA ARG A 42 -16.57 5.92 -14.21
C ARG A 42 -15.15 6.40 -14.47
N SER A 43 -15.00 7.53 -15.17
CA SER A 43 -13.70 8.14 -15.48
C SER A 43 -12.96 8.57 -14.21
N ALA A 44 -13.63 9.27 -13.29
CA ALA A 44 -13.03 9.72 -12.05
C ALA A 44 -12.56 8.54 -11.18
N GLY A 45 -13.40 7.51 -11.02
CA GLY A 45 -13.03 6.30 -10.29
C GLY A 45 -11.85 5.56 -10.93
N ALA A 46 -11.86 5.43 -12.26
CA ALA A 46 -10.77 4.77 -12.99
C ALA A 46 -9.46 5.54 -12.91
N PHE A 47 -9.50 6.88 -12.93
CA PHE A 47 -8.33 7.73 -12.78
C PHE A 47 -7.74 7.63 -11.37
N VAL A 48 -8.59 7.68 -10.35
CA VAL A 48 -8.18 7.49 -8.95
C VAL A 48 -7.61 6.09 -8.74
N ALA A 49 -8.25 5.06 -9.29
CA ALA A 49 -7.78 3.67 -9.20
C ALA A 49 -6.43 3.46 -9.90
N GLY A 50 -6.34 3.91 -11.15
CA GLY A 50 -5.13 3.79 -11.96
C GLY A 50 -3.97 4.60 -11.39
N GLY A 51 -4.20 5.84 -10.97
CA GLY A 51 -3.18 6.71 -10.39
C GLY A 51 -2.63 6.18 -9.06
N SER A 52 -3.49 5.68 -8.19
CA SER A 52 -3.06 5.10 -6.91
C SER A 52 -2.36 3.75 -7.08
N ALA A 53 -2.82 2.90 -8.01
CA ALA A 53 -2.11 1.67 -8.38
C ALA A 53 -0.73 1.97 -9.01
N ALA A 54 -0.65 2.96 -9.91
CA ALA A 54 0.62 3.40 -10.49
C ALA A 54 1.59 3.92 -9.42
N THR A 55 1.09 4.69 -8.45
CA THR A 55 1.88 5.17 -7.30
C THR A 55 2.41 4.01 -6.45
N PHE A 56 1.57 3.00 -6.20
CA PHE A 56 1.97 1.79 -5.47
C PHE A 56 3.09 1.02 -6.18
N PHE A 57 2.92 0.77 -7.49
CA PHE A 57 3.95 0.11 -8.29
C PHE A 57 5.21 0.95 -8.41
N PHE A 58 5.11 2.26 -8.52
CA PHE A 58 6.26 3.15 -8.55
C PHE A 58 7.08 3.06 -7.26
N VAL A 59 6.43 3.05 -6.09
CA VAL A 59 7.11 2.89 -4.80
C VAL A 59 7.80 1.53 -4.70
N ILE A 60 7.15 0.44 -5.16
CA ILE A 60 7.70 -0.92 -5.11
C ILE A 60 8.81 -1.16 -6.13
N LEU A 61 8.69 -0.66 -7.36
CA LEU A 61 9.71 -0.81 -8.40
C LEU A 61 10.87 0.17 -8.23
N SER A 62 10.68 1.26 -7.51
CA SER A 62 11.79 2.15 -7.18
C SER A 62 12.82 1.43 -6.30
N PRO A 63 14.08 1.87 -6.28
CA PRO A 63 15.09 1.38 -5.33
C PRO A 63 14.68 1.56 -3.85
N LEU A 64 13.67 2.40 -3.54
CA LEU A 64 13.06 2.44 -2.20
C LEU A 64 12.22 1.19 -1.91
N GLY A 65 11.70 0.51 -2.92
CA GLY A 65 10.94 -0.73 -2.81
C GLY A 65 11.79 -1.92 -2.35
N GLU A 66 13.03 -2.07 -2.80
CA GLU A 66 13.95 -3.08 -2.26
C GLU A 66 14.23 -2.85 -0.77
N ILE A 67 14.39 -1.57 -0.38
CA ILE A 67 14.54 -1.18 1.02
C ILE A 67 13.27 -1.55 1.79
N VAL A 68 12.08 -1.18 1.30
CA VAL A 68 10.80 -1.51 1.94
C VAL A 68 10.60 -3.03 2.08
N VAL A 69 10.85 -3.82 1.03
CA VAL A 69 10.68 -5.28 1.03
C VAL A 69 11.71 -5.95 1.95
N GLY A 70 12.97 -5.52 1.89
CA GLY A 70 14.02 -5.99 2.79
C GLY A 70 13.71 -5.69 4.25
N PHE A 71 13.16 -4.50 4.54
CA PHE A 71 12.70 -4.14 5.88
C PHE A 71 11.41 -4.85 6.31
N LEU A 72 10.49 -5.16 5.39
CA LEU A 72 9.28 -5.95 5.67
C LEU A 72 9.65 -7.40 6.03
N MET A 73 10.56 -8.01 5.27
CA MET A 73 11.11 -9.35 5.56
C MET A 73 11.87 -9.39 6.87
N ALA A 74 12.65 -8.34 7.19
CA ALA A 74 13.34 -8.23 8.48
C ALA A 74 12.36 -8.10 9.66
N ALA A 75 11.25 -7.38 9.47
CA ALA A 75 10.19 -7.25 10.48
C ALA A 75 9.44 -8.56 10.73
N ASP A 76 9.14 -9.33 9.67
CA ASP A 76 8.50 -10.65 9.79
C ASP A 76 9.40 -11.66 10.53
N SER A 77 10.70 -11.64 10.21
CA SER A 77 11.69 -12.51 10.85
C SER A 77 11.87 -12.21 12.35
N THR A 78 11.76 -10.93 12.76
CA THR A 78 11.76 -10.56 14.18
C THR A 78 10.44 -10.88 14.89
N ALA A 79 9.30 -10.76 14.21
CA ALA A 79 8.01 -11.17 14.75
C ALA A 79 7.98 -12.68 15.02
N LYS A 80 8.45 -13.50 14.07
CA LYS A 80 8.58 -14.96 14.24
C LYS A 80 9.51 -15.33 15.40
N LYS A 81 10.65 -14.65 15.55
CA LYS A 81 11.58 -14.88 16.67
C LYS A 81 10.92 -14.63 18.02
N LYS A 82 10.15 -13.54 18.15
CA LYS A 82 9.46 -13.19 19.39
C LYS A 82 8.34 -14.17 19.75
N SER A 83 7.66 -14.72 18.75
CA SER A 83 6.63 -15.77 18.94
C SER A 83 7.23 -17.14 19.29
N ALA A 84 8.44 -17.44 18.84
CA ALA A 84 9.15 -18.68 19.18
C ALA A 84 9.74 -18.64 20.60
N ASP A 85 10.23 -17.47 21.04
CA ASP A 85 10.77 -17.26 22.39
C ASP A 85 9.67 -17.23 23.45
N ALA A 86 8.49 -16.68 23.13
CA ALA A 86 7.33 -16.67 24.04
C ALA A 86 6.64 -18.04 24.23
N ARG A 87 7.10 -19.09 23.54
CA ARG A 87 6.62 -20.47 23.66
C ARG A 87 7.63 -21.40 24.36
N ARG A 88 8.76 -20.88 24.83
CA ARG A 88 9.71 -21.55 25.73
C ARG A 88 9.51 -21.06 27.14
#